data_AF-A0A2T4PXU8-F1
#
_entry.id   AF-A0A2T4PXU8-F1
#
_cell.length_a   1.000
_cell.length_b   1.000
_cell.length_c   1.000
_cell.angle_alpha   90.00
_cell.angle_beta   90.00
_cell.angle_gamma   90.00
#
_symmetry.space_group_name_H-M   'P 1'
#
loop_
_entity.id
_entity.type
_entity.pdbx_description
1 polymer ?
#
loop_
_entity_poly.entity_id
_entity_poly.type
_entity_poly.pdbx_seq_one_letter_code
_entity_poly.pdbx_strand_id
1 'polypeptide(L)'
;MSVSYKKVIMTGLVGGFLGGAVKMGWEALLPPRTPERDEEPPPMTMLNQLGLPENVKHARYHYNGNEIPLTIMGVHYGFSIANAFGYALLAEKFPQVKVLRGSAFGVLVNIAFHEYLLPHLALTPKVEDLPKEERFSELLGHIIWMNTIDFVHSSSK
;
A
#
# COMPACT_ATOMS: atom_id res chain seq x y z
N MET A 1 12.51 -23.81 11.27
CA MET A 1 11.04 -23.73 11.05
C MET A 1 10.79 -23.84 9.55
N SER A 2 9.89 -24.72 9.12
CA SER A 2 9.52 -24.88 7.70
C SER A 2 8.49 -23.82 7.31
N VAL A 3 8.68 -23.15 6.17
CA VAL A 3 7.73 -22.16 5.65
C VAL A 3 6.46 -22.87 5.14
N SER A 4 5.28 -22.43 5.58
CA SER A 4 4.01 -22.87 5.01
C SER A 4 3.69 -22.10 3.73
N TYR A 5 3.94 -22.70 2.57
CA TYR A 5 3.65 -22.07 1.27
C TYR A 5 2.17 -21.75 1.08
N LYS A 6 1.27 -22.61 1.56
CA LYS A 6 -0.18 -22.36 1.53
C LYS A 6 -0.51 -21.05 2.25
N LYS A 7 0.06 -20.86 3.44
CA LYS A 7 -0.15 -19.67 4.26
C LYS A 7 0.45 -18.42 3.61
N VAL A 8 1.63 -18.53 3.01
CA VAL A 8 2.27 -17.45 2.25
C VAL A 8 1.41 -17.03 1.06
N ILE A 9 0.90 -17.99 0.27
CA ILE A 9 0.04 -17.71 -0.89
C ILE A 9 -1.28 -17.05 -0.45
N MET A 10 -1.94 -17.59 0.58
CA MET A 10 -3.18 -17.02 1.12
C MET A 10 -2.96 -15.60 1.65
N THR A 11 -1.88 -15.36 2.38
CA THR A 11 -1.55 -14.03 2.92
C THR A 11 -1.23 -13.06 1.79
N GLY A 12 -0.40 -13.46 0.83
CA GLY A 12 -0.01 -12.62 -0.29
C GLY A 12 -1.20 -12.19 -1.14
N LEU A 13 -2.03 -13.15 -1.57
CA LEU A 13 -3.17 -12.86 -2.45
C LEU A 13 -4.36 -12.28 -1.69
N VAL A 14 -4.89 -13.00 -0.69
CA VAL A 14 -6.11 -12.58 0.02
C VAL A 14 -5.80 -11.47 1.01
N GLY A 15 -4.74 -11.64 1.81
CA GLY A 15 -4.31 -10.60 2.75
C GLY A 15 -3.91 -9.32 2.02
N GLY A 16 -3.11 -9.43 0.96
CA GLY A 16 -2.72 -8.29 0.15
C GLY A 16 -3.90 -7.58 -0.52
N PHE A 17 -4.86 -8.33 -1.08
CA PHE A 17 -6.07 -7.73 -1.65
C PHE A 17 -6.91 -7.03 -0.58
N LEU A 18 -7.26 -7.71 0.51
CA LEU A 18 -8.07 -7.11 1.60
C LEU A 18 -7.36 -5.91 2.23
N GLY A 19 -6.04 -6.02 2.44
CA GLY A 19 -5.23 -4.91 2.91
C GLY A 19 -5.34 -3.70 1.98
N GLY A 20 -5.14 -3.89 0.67
CA GLY A 20 -5.22 -2.80 -0.30
C GLY A 20 -6.58 -2.10 -0.26
N ALA A 21 -7.67 -2.87 -0.16
CA ALA A 21 -9.02 -2.33 -0.02
C ALA A 21 -9.18 -1.53 1.29
N VAL A 22 -8.66 -2.03 2.41
CA VAL A 22 -8.69 -1.33 3.70
C VAL A 22 -7.85 -0.05 3.67
N LYS A 23 -6.68 -0.05 3.02
CA LYS A 23 -5.84 1.16 2.88
C LYS A 23 -6.57 2.25 2.11
N MET A 24 -7.18 1.91 0.97
CA MET A 24 -7.96 2.90 0.21
C MET A 24 -9.21 3.36 0.96
N GLY A 25 -9.89 2.45 1.68
CA GLY A 25 -11.00 2.82 2.56
C GLY A 25 -10.57 3.77 3.68
N TRP A 26 -9.37 3.58 4.24
CA TRP A 26 -8.79 4.49 5.21
C TRP A 26 -8.53 5.87 4.61
N GLU A 27 -7.96 5.94 3.41
CA GLU A 27 -7.71 7.20 2.71
C GLU A 27 -9.01 7.95 2.36
N ALA A 28 -10.13 7.24 2.15
CA ALA A 28 -11.43 7.87 2.00
C ALA A 28 -11.95 8.50 3.30
N LEU A 29 -11.60 7.94 4.47
CA LEU A 29 -12.00 8.46 5.78
C LEU A 29 -11.08 9.59 6.26
N LEU A 30 -9.78 9.48 5.97
CA LEU A 30 -8.74 10.42 6.36
C LEU A 30 -7.83 10.69 5.15
N PRO A 31 -8.24 11.57 4.22
CA PRO A 31 -7.47 11.82 3.01
C PRO A 31 -6.03 12.28 3.33
N PRO A 32 -5.01 11.61 2.78
CA PRO A 32 -3.63 12.02 3.00
C PRO A 32 -3.29 13.30 2.22
N ARG A 33 -4.01 13.60 1.14
CA ARG A 33 -3.67 14.69 0.20
C ARG A 33 -4.77 15.73 0.15
N THR A 34 -4.37 16.97 -0.04
CA THR A 34 -5.27 18.06 -0.48
C THR A 34 -5.79 17.75 -1.89
N PRO A 35 -6.98 18.23 -2.28
CA PRO A 35 -7.53 17.97 -3.61
C PRO A 35 -6.55 18.23 -4.77
N GLU A 36 -5.86 19.36 -4.77
CA GLU A 36 -4.86 19.72 -5.79
C GLU A 36 -3.73 18.68 -5.92
N ARG A 37 -3.28 18.11 -4.80
CA ARG A 37 -2.21 17.10 -4.78
C ARG A 37 -2.72 15.70 -5.08
N ASP A 38 -4.02 15.48 -5.00
CA ASP A 38 -4.65 14.20 -5.33
C ASP A 38 -4.98 14.10 -6.84
N GLU A 39 -4.87 15.20 -7.58
CA GLU A 39 -4.95 15.20 -9.05
C GLU A 39 -3.80 14.41 -9.70
N GLU A 40 -2.60 14.50 -9.12
CA GLU A 40 -1.43 13.70 -9.52
C GLU A 40 -0.81 12.99 -8.30
N PRO A 41 -1.36 11.83 -7.90
CA PRO A 41 -0.84 11.08 -6.76
C PRO A 41 0.49 10.39 -7.13
N PRO A 42 1.28 9.95 -6.13
CA PRO A 42 2.63 9.39 -6.38
C PRO A 42 2.68 8.23 -7.40
N PRO A 43 1.69 7.30 -7.45
CA PRO A 43 1.62 6.32 -8.53
C PRO A 43 1.51 6.94 -9.91
N MET A 44 0.75 8.01 -10.09
CA MET A 44 0.61 8.69 -11.39
C MET A 44 1.94 9.35 -11.78
N THR A 45 2.60 10.06 -10.85
CA THR A 45 3.94 10.62 -11.06
C THR A 45 4.94 9.55 -11.47
N MET A 46 4.90 8.37 -10.82
CA MET A 46 5.76 7.24 -11.17
C MET A 46 5.50 6.75 -12.59
N LEU A 47 4.23 6.57 -12.97
CA LEU A 47 3.87 6.12 -14.32
C LEU A 47 4.27 7.15 -15.39
N ASN A 48 4.21 8.44 -15.06
CA ASN A 48 4.70 9.54 -15.90
C ASN A 48 6.22 9.48 -16.07
N GLN A 49 6.98 9.32 -14.98
CA GLN A 49 8.45 9.19 -15.02
C GLN A 49 8.90 7.95 -15.80
N LEU A 50 8.14 6.85 -15.75
CA LEU A 50 8.40 5.64 -16.52
C LEU A 50 8.06 5.79 -18.02
N GLY A 51 7.48 6.92 -18.43
CA GLY A 51 7.15 7.18 -19.84
C GLY A 51 6.08 6.25 -20.39
N LEU A 52 5.17 5.76 -19.54
CA LEU A 52 4.11 4.85 -20.01
C LEU A 52 3.10 5.58 -20.92
N PRO A 53 2.53 4.89 -21.93
CA PRO A 53 1.54 5.47 -22.82
C PRO A 53 0.29 6.00 -22.08
N GLU A 54 -0.31 7.10 -22.54
CA GLU A 54 -1.50 7.71 -21.91
C GLU A 54 -2.67 6.75 -21.73
N ASN A 55 -2.91 5.87 -22.72
CA ASN A 55 -3.97 4.87 -22.66
C ASN A 55 -3.72 3.82 -21.57
N VAL A 56 -2.48 3.63 -21.14
CA VAL A 56 -2.11 2.76 -20.02
C VAL A 56 -2.21 3.53 -18.71
N LYS A 57 -1.62 4.73 -18.62
CA LYS A 57 -1.61 5.52 -17.37
C LYS A 57 -3.02 5.88 -16.89
N HIS A 58 -3.87 6.29 -17.83
CA HIS A 58 -5.25 6.69 -17.57
C HIS A 58 -6.25 5.59 -17.93
N ALA A 59 -5.87 4.31 -17.93
CA ALA A 59 -6.84 3.24 -18.11
C ALA A 59 -7.88 3.29 -16.99
N ARG A 60 -9.16 3.35 -17.39
CA ARG A 60 -10.32 3.38 -16.48
C ARG A 60 -11.36 2.36 -16.95
N TYR A 61 -12.22 1.94 -16.04
CA TYR A 61 -13.47 1.27 -16.41
C TYR A 61 -14.66 2.03 -15.84
N HIS A 62 -15.76 2.00 -16.58
CA HIS A 62 -17.00 2.63 -16.19
C HIS A 62 -17.87 1.66 -15.39
N TYR A 63 -18.29 2.05 -14.19
CA TYR A 63 -19.21 1.25 -13.39
C TYR A 63 -20.19 2.13 -12.62
N ASN A 64 -21.48 1.89 -12.79
CA ASN A 64 -22.56 2.61 -12.10
C ASN A 64 -22.40 4.14 -12.18
N GLY A 65 -22.05 4.68 -13.36
CA GLY A 65 -21.84 6.11 -13.55
C GLY A 65 -20.48 6.66 -13.09
N ASN A 66 -19.61 5.82 -12.52
CA ASN A 66 -18.30 6.22 -12.00
C ASN A 66 -17.17 5.78 -12.93
N GLU A 67 -16.17 6.64 -13.08
CA GLU A 67 -14.90 6.34 -13.75
C GLU A 67 -13.90 5.82 -12.72
N ILE A 68 -13.58 4.52 -12.78
CA ILE A 68 -12.69 3.89 -11.81
C ILE A 68 -11.26 3.79 -12.38
N PRO A 69 -10.24 4.34 -11.70
CA PRO A 69 -8.87 4.43 -12.23
C PRO A 69 -8.14 3.08 -12.11
N LEU A 70 -8.33 2.21 -13.09
CA LEU A 70 -7.83 0.83 -13.10
C LEU A 70 -6.31 0.75 -12.87
N THR A 71 -5.52 1.55 -13.57
CA THR A 71 -4.05 1.48 -13.49
C THR A 71 -3.55 1.93 -12.11
N ILE A 72 -4.10 3.01 -11.57
CA ILE A 72 -3.71 3.53 -10.25
C ILE A 72 -4.08 2.52 -9.16
N MET A 73 -5.29 1.96 -9.19
CA MET A 73 -5.68 0.87 -8.29
C MET A 73 -4.76 -0.35 -8.46
N GLY A 74 -4.38 -0.69 -9.68
CA GLY A 74 -3.46 -1.78 -9.98
C GLY A 74 -2.10 -1.60 -9.31
N VAL A 75 -1.55 -0.38 -9.31
CA VAL A 75 -0.31 -0.06 -8.59
C VAL A 75 -0.49 -0.25 -7.08
N HIS A 76 -1.56 0.29 -6.48
CA HIS A 76 -1.81 0.17 -5.04
C HIS A 76 -2.04 -1.28 -4.59
N TYR A 77 -2.90 -2.03 -5.27
CA TYR A 77 -3.12 -3.45 -4.96
C TYR A 77 -1.88 -4.29 -5.22
N GLY A 78 -1.14 -4.01 -6.30
CA GLY A 78 0.13 -4.69 -6.60
C GLY A 78 1.16 -4.47 -5.50
N PHE A 79 1.31 -3.22 -5.04
CA PHE A 79 2.16 -2.87 -3.90
C PHE A 79 1.73 -3.61 -2.63
N SER A 80 0.43 -3.65 -2.36
CA SER A 80 -0.13 -4.33 -1.19
C SER A 80 0.15 -5.83 -1.21
N ILE A 81 -0.12 -6.50 -2.34
CA ILE A 81 0.12 -7.93 -2.54
C ILE A 81 1.62 -8.26 -2.43
N ALA A 82 2.49 -7.47 -3.05
CA ALA A 82 3.94 -7.68 -2.98
C ALA A 82 4.46 -7.62 -1.54
N ASN A 83 4.03 -6.59 -0.77
CA ASN A 83 4.39 -6.48 0.63
C ASN A 83 3.77 -7.59 1.49
N ALA A 84 2.55 -8.04 1.19
CA ALA A 84 1.91 -9.15 1.90
C ALA A 84 2.67 -10.47 1.71
N PHE A 85 3.18 -10.75 0.50
CA PHE A 85 4.08 -11.88 0.24
C PHE A 85 5.39 -11.76 1.02
N GLY A 86 6.03 -10.59 0.97
CA GLY A 86 7.27 -10.32 1.72
C GLY A 86 7.06 -10.50 3.23
N TYR A 87 5.99 -9.93 3.76
CA TYR A 87 5.58 -10.08 5.14
C TYR A 87 5.37 -11.54 5.53
N ALA A 88 4.60 -12.30 4.75
CA ALA A 88 4.31 -13.70 5.08
C ALA A 88 5.57 -14.57 5.11
N LEU A 89 6.47 -14.39 4.13
CA LEU A 89 7.75 -15.10 4.10
C LEU A 89 8.61 -14.79 5.32
N LEU A 90 8.63 -13.53 5.76
CA LEU A 90 9.35 -13.10 6.95
C LEU A 90 8.69 -13.59 8.24
N ALA A 91 7.36 -13.52 8.34
CA ALA A 91 6.59 -13.94 9.51
C ALA A 91 6.67 -15.45 9.77
N GLU A 92 6.84 -16.27 8.73
CA GLU A 92 7.05 -17.72 8.84
C GLU A 92 8.47 -18.07 9.34
N LYS A 93 9.45 -17.21 9.10
CA LYS A 93 10.85 -17.40 9.54
C LYS A 93 11.15 -16.74 10.89
N PHE A 94 10.57 -15.56 11.12
CA PHE A 94 10.86 -14.67 12.23
C PHE A 94 9.54 -14.22 12.88
N PRO A 95 9.06 -14.92 13.91
CA PRO A 95 7.80 -14.60 14.58
C PRO A 95 7.71 -13.17 15.11
N GLN A 96 8.86 -12.52 15.38
CA GLN A 96 8.97 -11.12 15.81
C GLN A 96 8.37 -10.13 14.80
N VAL A 97 8.31 -10.49 13.52
CA VAL A 97 7.71 -9.66 12.46
C VAL A 97 6.19 -9.49 12.67
N LYS A 98 5.57 -10.38 13.45
CA LYS A 98 4.14 -10.31 13.80
C LYS A 98 3.84 -9.41 15.01
N VAL A 99 4.85 -8.76 15.60
CA VAL A 99 4.66 -7.84 16.73
C VAL A 99 3.61 -6.78 16.40
N LEU A 100 2.75 -6.49 17.39
CA LEU A 100 1.60 -5.60 17.25
C LEU A 100 0.69 -5.98 16.06
N ARG A 101 0.53 -7.29 15.80
CA ARG A 101 -0.27 -7.81 14.69
C ARG A 101 0.19 -7.28 13.33
N GLY A 102 1.49 -7.36 13.09
CA GLY A 102 2.11 -6.88 11.85
C GLY A 102 2.23 -5.35 11.71
N SER A 103 1.61 -4.55 12.59
CA SER A 103 1.66 -3.09 12.51
C SER A 103 3.07 -2.52 12.53
N ALA A 104 4.00 -3.15 13.27
CA ALA A 104 5.41 -2.74 13.26
C ALA A 104 6.04 -2.84 11.85
N PHE A 105 5.68 -3.88 11.09
CA PHE A 105 6.09 -4.02 9.68
C PHE A 105 5.47 -2.91 8.82
N GLY A 106 4.21 -2.57 9.04
CA GLY A 106 3.53 -1.48 8.34
C GLY A 106 4.21 -0.13 8.56
N VAL A 107 4.61 0.16 9.81
CA VAL A 107 5.39 1.36 10.13
C VAL A 107 6.75 1.37 9.40
N LEU A 108 7.44 0.23 9.33
CA LEU A 108 8.68 0.12 8.58
C LEU A 108 8.48 0.38 7.08
N VAL A 109 7.39 -0.14 6.50
CA VAL A 109 7.04 0.12 5.09
C VAL A 109 6.71 1.61 4.89
N ASN A 110 5.94 2.23 5.80
CA ASN A 110 5.66 3.66 5.74
C ASN A 110 6.95 4.49 5.72
N ILE A 111 7.88 4.20 6.64
CA ILE A 111 9.17 4.90 6.71
C ILE A 111 9.98 4.66 5.43
N ALA A 112 10.08 3.40 4.98
CA ALA A 112 10.85 3.07 3.79
C ALA A 112 10.33 3.77 2.54
N PHE A 113 9.01 3.87 2.37
CA PHE A 113 8.41 4.45 1.17
C PHE A 113 8.11 5.95 1.33
N HIS A 114 7.25 6.34 2.25
CA HIS A 114 6.75 7.71 2.34
C HIS A 114 7.76 8.69 2.93
N GLU A 115 8.65 8.23 3.81
CA GLU A 115 9.66 9.08 4.43
C GLU A 115 11.02 9.02 3.71
N TYR A 116 11.22 8.04 2.82
CA TYR A 116 12.49 7.84 2.14
C TYR A 116 12.35 7.67 0.62
N LEU A 117 11.88 6.52 0.12
CA LEU A 117 11.94 6.22 -1.31
C LEU A 117 11.14 7.20 -2.19
N LEU A 118 9.89 7.53 -1.83
CA LEU A 118 9.05 8.40 -2.66
C LEU A 118 9.64 9.81 -2.80
N PRO A 119 10.09 10.50 -1.73
CA PRO A 119 10.80 11.76 -1.85
C PRO A 119 12.11 11.67 -2.66
N HIS A 120 12.92 10.62 -2.45
CA HIS A 120 14.22 10.46 -3.13
C HIS A 120 14.08 10.18 -4.63
N LEU A 121 12.98 9.55 -5.03
CA LEU A 121 12.62 9.31 -6.43
C LEU A 121 11.84 10.49 -7.05
N ALA A 122 11.69 11.60 -6.32
CA ALA A 122 10.89 12.76 -6.74
C ALA A 122 9.45 12.39 -7.13
N LEU A 123 8.86 11.40 -6.45
CA LEU A 123 7.46 11.00 -6.59
C LEU A 123 6.54 11.81 -5.67
N THR A 124 7.12 12.38 -4.60
CA THR A 124 6.49 13.34 -3.70
C THR A 124 7.45 14.51 -3.48
N PRO A 125 6.96 15.64 -2.92
CA PRO A 125 7.84 16.64 -2.31
C PRO A 125 8.77 16.01 -1.25
N LYS A 126 9.78 16.79 -0.83
CA LYS A 126 10.63 16.40 0.29
C LYS A 126 9.79 16.29 1.57
N VAL A 127 10.23 15.43 2.49
CA VAL A 127 9.50 15.14 3.74
C VAL A 127 9.24 16.39 4.57
N GLU A 128 10.18 17.34 4.58
CA GLU A 128 10.08 18.59 5.32
C GLU A 128 9.00 19.53 4.76
N ASP A 129 8.67 19.37 3.48
CA ASP A 129 7.68 20.17 2.75
C ASP A 129 6.29 19.50 2.74
N LEU A 130 6.18 18.25 3.24
CA LEU A 130 4.91 17.53 3.30
C LEU A 130 4.04 18.04 4.47
N PRO A 131 2.72 18.23 4.27
CA PRO A 131 1.77 18.47 5.33
C PRO A 131 1.83 17.40 6.43
N LYS A 132 1.66 17.81 7.68
CA LYS A 132 1.71 16.87 8.82
C LYS A 132 0.53 15.90 8.79
N GLU A 133 -0.60 16.36 8.28
CA GLU A 133 -1.83 15.61 8.07
C GLU A 133 -1.62 14.44 7.10
N GLU A 134 -0.84 14.67 6.03
CA GLU A 134 -0.48 13.61 5.07
C GLU A 134 0.35 12.53 5.74
N ARG A 135 1.42 12.93 6.42
CA ARG A 135 2.33 12.00 7.10
C ARG A 135 1.60 11.20 8.19
N PHE A 136 0.71 11.86 8.92
CA PHE A 136 -0.11 11.21 9.94
C PHE A 136 -1.11 10.21 9.35
N SER A 137 -1.81 10.60 8.29
CA SER A 137 -2.75 9.70 7.61
C SER A 137 -2.05 8.49 7.00
N GLU A 138 -0.92 8.69 6.33
CA GLU A 138 -0.14 7.60 5.73
C GLU A 138 0.35 6.62 6.80
N LEU A 139 0.91 7.12 7.90
CA LEU A 139 1.36 6.28 9.01
C LEU A 139 0.23 5.40 9.58
N LEU A 140 -0.92 6.00 9.90
CA LEU A 140 -2.06 5.25 10.43
C LEU A 140 -2.64 4.27 9.41
N GLY A 141 -2.71 4.70 8.14
CA GLY A 141 -3.16 3.85 7.04
C GLY A 141 -2.29 2.62 6.90
N HIS A 142 -0.96 2.76 6.98
CA HIS A 142 -0.02 1.63 6.92
C HIS A 142 -0.13 0.69 8.12
N ILE A 143 -0.40 1.22 9.32
CA ILE A 143 -0.66 0.41 10.52
C ILE A 143 -1.90 -0.48 10.31
N ILE A 144 -3.01 0.11 9.89
CA ILE A 144 -4.29 -0.59 9.74
C ILE A 144 -4.24 -1.57 8.57
N TRP A 145 -3.67 -1.13 7.44
CA TRP A 145 -3.39 -1.96 6.27
C TRP A 145 -2.63 -3.24 6.63
N MET A 146 -1.54 -3.09 7.38
CA MET A 146 -0.71 -4.23 7.74
C MET A 146 -1.38 -5.12 8.79
N ASN A 147 -2.21 -4.55 9.66
CA ASN A 147 -3.04 -5.31 10.59
C ASN A 147 -4.00 -6.26 9.86
N THR A 148 -4.62 -5.79 8.77
CA THR A 148 -5.50 -6.60 7.93
C THR A 148 -4.75 -7.77 7.28
N ILE A 149 -3.54 -7.54 6.77
CA ILE A 149 -2.73 -8.60 6.18
C ILE A 149 -2.32 -9.64 7.23
N ASP A 150 -1.84 -9.21 8.42
CA ASP A 150 -1.47 -10.15 9.48
C ASP A 150 -2.68 -10.92 10.02
N PHE A 151 -3.87 -10.32 10.04
CA PHE A 151 -5.09 -11.03 10.41
C PHE A 151 -5.30 -12.26 9.51
N VAL A 152 -5.21 -12.08 8.18
CA VAL A 152 -5.33 -13.20 7.22
C VAL A 152 -4.21 -14.23 7.41
N HIS A 153 -2.97 -13.77 7.62
CA HIS A 153 -1.84 -14.65 7.91
C HIS A 153 -2.10 -15.49 9.16
N SER A 154 -2.53 -14.87 10.25
CA SER A 154 -2.75 -15.51 11.54
C SER A 154 -3.99 -16.42 11.57
N SER A 155 -4.99 -16.17 10.74
CA SER A 155 -6.18 -17.03 10.58
C SER A 155 -5.94 -18.26 9.69
N SER A 156 -4.88 -18.24 8.87
CA SER A 156 -4.54 -19.34 7.98
C SER A 156 -3.77 -20.43 8.74
N LYS A 157 -4.46 -21.52 9.07
CA LYS A 157 -3.88 -22.73 9.69
C LYS A 157 -2.96 -23.48 8.73
#